data_AF-A0A0F2RIP4-F1
#
_entry.id   AF-A0A0F2RIP4-F1
#
_cell.length_a   1.000
_cell.length_b   1.000
_cell.length_c   1.000
_cell.angle_alpha   90.00
_cell.angle_beta   90.00
_cell.angle_gamma   90.00
#
_symmetry.space_group_name_H-M   'P 1'
#
loop_
_entity.id
_entity.type
_entity.pdbx_description
1 polymer ?
#
loop_
_entity_poly.entity_id
_entity_poly.type
_entity_poly.pdbx_seq_one_letter_code
_entity_poly.pdbx_strand_id
1 'polypeptide(L)'
;MSWLTDMSLKDLDDSQALEATCIRCLHTWLQSPTQLLIKVGHRDVYLDEVADNLACPRSGCRHVGVRLSLVRNDDTSGFVGGMP
;
A
#
# COMPACT_ATOMS: atom_id res chain seq x y z
N MET A 1 12.83 5.71 -11.05
CA MET A 1 11.69 6.61 -10.80
C MET A 1 10.46 5.74 -10.66
N SER A 2 9.97 5.62 -9.44
CA SER A 2 8.79 4.80 -9.13
C SER A 2 7.58 5.71 -9.14
N TRP A 3 6.45 5.25 -9.71
CA TRP A 3 5.17 5.98 -9.66
C TRP A 3 4.76 6.37 -8.22
N LEU A 4 5.24 5.62 -7.22
CA LEU A 4 5.06 5.90 -5.79
C LEU A 4 5.63 7.24 -5.32
N THR A 5 6.66 7.76 -6.00
CA THR A 5 7.32 9.03 -5.65
C THR A 5 6.68 10.23 -6.35
N ASP A 6 5.84 9.99 -7.37
CA ASP A 6 5.15 11.02 -8.15
C ASP A 6 3.67 11.14 -7.76
N MET A 7 3.09 10.08 -7.20
CA MET A 7 1.67 10.02 -6.86
C MET A 7 1.43 10.21 -5.37
N SER A 8 0.66 11.26 -5.04
CA SER A 8 0.21 11.54 -3.67
C SER A 8 -1.00 10.67 -3.30
N LEU A 9 -1.14 10.34 -2.01
CA LEU A 9 -2.27 9.57 -1.49
C LEU A 9 -3.63 10.24 -1.78
N LYS A 10 -3.66 11.57 -1.92
CA LYS A 10 -4.86 12.34 -2.27
C LYS A 10 -5.29 12.23 -3.73
N ASP A 11 -4.37 11.82 -4.61
CA ASP A 11 -4.65 11.60 -6.02
C ASP A 11 -5.39 10.28 -6.25
N LEU A 12 -5.38 9.37 -5.27
CA LEU A 12 -6.14 8.13 -5.34
C LEU A 12 -7.62 8.37 -5.03
N ASP A 13 -8.43 7.87 -5.93
CA ASP A 13 -9.88 7.77 -5.76
C ASP A 13 -10.24 6.70 -4.70
N ASP A 14 -11.36 6.90 -4.00
CA ASP A 14 -11.85 5.95 -2.99
C ASP A 14 -12.20 4.57 -3.59
N SER A 15 -12.49 4.55 -4.90
CA SER A 15 -12.74 3.32 -5.65
C SER A 15 -11.48 2.50 -5.92
N GLN A 16 -10.29 3.05 -5.69
CA GLN A 16 -9.02 2.34 -5.85
C GLN A 16 -8.60 1.69 -4.53
N ALA A 17 -8.05 0.47 -4.60
CA ALA A 17 -7.49 -0.21 -3.45
C ALA A 17 -5.96 -0.25 -3.55
N LEU A 18 -5.29 -0.08 -2.42
CA LEU A 18 -3.85 -0.23 -2.29
C LEU A 18 -3.57 -1.58 -1.66
N GLU A 19 -2.77 -2.40 -2.32
CA GLU A 19 -2.23 -3.61 -1.74
C GLU A 19 -0.88 -3.31 -1.10
N ALA A 20 -0.76 -3.60 0.19
CA ALA A 20 0.45 -3.44 0.97
C ALA A 20 1.04 -4.82 1.27
N THR A 21 2.30 -5.04 0.88
CA THR A 21 3.04 -6.27 1.15
C THR A 21 4.23 -5.97 2.07
N CYS A 22 4.29 -6.58 3.23
CA CYS A 22 5.43 -6.42 4.12
C CYS A 22 6.69 -7.03 3.50
N ILE A 23 7.77 -6.25 3.39
CA ILE A 23 9.04 -6.72 2.82
C ILE A 23 9.74 -7.78 3.67
N ARG A 24 9.36 -7.89 4.96
CA ARG A 24 9.98 -8.82 5.92
C ARG A 24 9.24 -10.15 6.00
N CYS A 25 7.93 -10.12 6.21
CA CYS A 25 7.13 -11.34 6.39
C CYS A 25 6.28 -11.72 5.18
N LEU A 26 6.37 -10.93 4.09
CA LEU A 26 5.61 -11.11 2.85
C LEU A 26 4.10 -11.20 3.05
N HIS A 27 3.61 -10.71 4.19
CA HIS A 27 2.18 -10.61 4.43
C HIS A 27 1.62 -9.50 3.56
N THR A 28 0.61 -9.83 2.79
CA THR A 28 -0.09 -8.89 1.91
C THR A 28 -1.47 -8.59 2.46
N TRP A 29 -1.85 -7.32 2.48
CA TRP A 29 -3.18 -6.88 2.90
C TRP A 29 -3.64 -5.69 2.07
N LEU A 30 -4.96 -5.55 1.94
CA LEU A 30 -5.57 -4.41 1.24
C LEU A 30 -5.76 -3.23 2.20
N GLN A 31 -5.54 -2.03 1.69
CA GLN A 31 -5.73 -0.75 2.35
C GLN A 31 -6.53 0.16 1.43
N SER A 32 -7.51 0.85 2.01
CA SER A 32 -8.23 1.90 1.31
C SER A 32 -7.45 3.22 1.43
N PRO A 33 -7.29 4.00 0.34
CA PRO A 33 -6.66 5.33 0.40
C PRO A 33 -7.30 6.23 1.46
N THR A 34 -8.63 6.18 1.57
CA THR A 34 -9.39 6.90 2.60
C THR A 34 -9.01 6.50 4.03
N GLN A 35 -8.81 5.21 4.31
CA GLN A 35 -8.35 4.77 5.63
C GLN A 35 -6.93 5.26 5.95
N LEU A 36 -6.05 5.27 4.95
CA LEU A 36 -4.70 5.79 5.09
C LEU A 36 -4.74 7.31 5.32
N LEU A 37 -5.55 8.06 4.58
CA LEU A 37 -5.73 9.51 4.73
C LEU A 37 -6.21 9.89 6.14
N ILE A 38 -7.15 9.13 6.69
CA ILE A 38 -7.63 9.32 8.07
C ILE A 38 -6.48 9.07 9.07
N LYS A 39 -5.68 8.03 8.86
CA LYS A 39 -4.53 7.71 9.73
C LYS A 39 -3.43 8.77 9.70
N VAL A 40 -3.15 9.34 8.52
CA VAL A 40 -2.11 10.38 8.37
C VAL A 40 -2.64 11.80 8.62
N GLY A 41 -3.92 11.95 8.94
CA GLY A 41 -4.55 13.24 9.23
C GLY A 41 -4.62 14.17 8.02
N HIS A 42 -4.96 13.64 6.83
CA HIS A 42 -5.11 14.40 5.58
C HIS A 42 -3.86 15.18 5.13
N ARG A 43 -2.67 14.80 5.61
CA ARG A 43 -1.41 15.36 5.12
C ARG A 43 -1.20 14.99 3.66
N ASP A 44 -0.55 15.89 2.93
CA ASP A 44 -0.04 15.60 1.59
C ASP A 44 1.15 14.65 1.73
N VAL A 45 0.84 13.35 1.74
CA VAL A 45 1.84 12.28 1.85
C VAL A 45 1.91 11.55 0.53
N TYR A 46 3.13 11.31 0.08
CA TYR A 46 3.41 10.47 -1.08
C TYR A 46 3.23 9.00 -0.73
N LEU A 47 2.91 8.17 -1.72
CA LEU A 47 2.78 6.73 -1.49
C LEU A 47 4.10 6.10 -1.03
N ASP A 48 5.25 6.60 -1.46
CA ASP A 48 6.57 6.15 -0.98
C ASP A 48 6.74 6.35 0.54
N GLU A 49 6.38 7.53 1.05
CA GLU A 49 6.39 7.83 2.48
C GLU A 49 5.43 6.93 3.26
N VAL A 50 4.25 6.66 2.69
CA VAL A 50 3.30 5.70 3.28
C VAL A 50 3.92 4.31 3.33
N ALA A 51 4.58 3.87 2.26
CA ALA A 51 5.22 2.56 2.18
C ALA A 51 6.32 2.40 3.22
N ASP A 52 7.15 3.43 3.44
CA ASP A 52 8.23 3.42 4.42
C ASP A 52 7.73 3.48 5.87
N ASN A 53 6.62 4.20 6.11
CA ASN A 53 6.07 4.40 7.46
C ASN A 53 4.96 3.40 7.84
N LEU A 54 4.47 2.57 6.92
CA LEU A 54 3.43 1.60 7.23
C LEU A 54 4.02 0.40 7.97
N ALA A 55 3.50 0.15 9.17
CA ALA A 55 3.83 -1.02 9.94
C ALA A 55 2.97 -2.22 9.51
N CYS A 56 3.59 -3.40 9.46
CA CYS A 56 2.86 -4.63 9.20
C CYS A 56 1.82 -4.93 10.30
N PRO A 57 0.56 -5.24 9.94
CA PRO A 57 -0.51 -5.50 10.91
C PRO A 57 -0.43 -6.90 11.53
N ARG A 58 0.42 -7.79 11.01
CA ARG A 58 0.51 -9.18 11.45
C ARG A 58 1.05 -9.27 12.88
N SER A 59 0.31 -9.92 13.78
CA SER A 59 0.79 -10.27 15.12
C SER A 59 2.04 -11.14 15.04
N GLY A 60 3.21 -10.54 15.28
CA GLY A 60 4.53 -11.18 15.16
C GLY A 60 5.48 -10.49 14.18
N CYS A 61 4.98 -9.66 13.28
CA CYS A 61 5.79 -8.81 12.41
C CYS A 61 5.38 -7.36 12.58
N ARG A 62 6.14 -6.59 13.34
CA ARG A 62 5.98 -5.13 13.51
C ARG A 62 6.96 -4.33 12.66
N HIS A 63 7.41 -4.94 11.55
CA HIS A 63 8.33 -4.25 10.66
C HIS A 63 7.62 -3.09 9.98
N VAL A 64 8.27 -1.94 10.01
CA VAL A 64 7.89 -0.73 9.29
C VAL A 64 8.62 -0.77 7.96
N GLY A 65 7.89 -0.60 6.87
CA GLY A 65 8.40 -0.85 5.52
C GLY A 65 7.58 -1.91 4.81
N VAL A 66 6.80 -1.46 3.83
CA VAL A 66 5.98 -2.29 2.97
C VAL A 66 6.23 -1.92 1.51
N ARG A 67 5.85 -2.81 0.61
CA ARG A 67 5.72 -2.51 -0.80
C ARG A 67 4.26 -2.22 -1.10
N LEU A 68 3.97 -1.06 -1.67
CA LEU A 68 2.62 -0.72 -2.12
C LEU A 68 2.46 -1.04 -3.60
N SER A 69 1.30 -1.61 -3.93
CA SER A 69 0.84 -1.91 -5.30
C SER A 69 -0.58 -1.37 -5.45
N LEU A 70 -0.87 -0.74 -6.58
CA LEU A 70 -2.22 -0.24 -6.86
C LEU A 70 -3.06 -1.35 -7.48
N VAL A 71 -4.17 -1.70 -6.81
CA VAL A 71 -5.14 -2.67 -7.32
C VAL A 71 -6.12 -1.92 -8.20
N ARG A 72 -6.00 -2.08 -9.52
CA ARG A 72 -7.01 -1.62 -10.46
C ARG A 72 -8.12 -2.66 -10.51
N ASN A 73 -9.35 -2.24 -10.24
CA ASN A 73 -10.55 -3.07 -10.33
C ASN A 73 -10.97 -3.26 -11.79
N ASP A 74 -10.07 -3.84 -12.59
CA ASP A 74 -10.29 -4.16 -14.00
C ASP A 74 -10.00 -5.66 -14.17
N ASP A 75 -10.93 -6.49 -13.70
CA ASP A 75 -11.20 -7.92 -13.97
C ASP A 75 -10.01 -8.91 -14.12
N THR A 76 -8.79 -8.51 -13.80
CA THR A 76 -7.56 -9.27 -14.02
C THR A 76 -6.75 -9.25 -12.74
N SER A 77 -7.31 -9.87 -11.70
CA SER A 77 -6.55 -10.36 -10.55
C SER A 77 -5.68 -11.54 -11.00
N GLY A 78 -4.74 -11.25 -11.90
CA GLY A 78 -3.62 -12.10 -12.27
C GLY A 78 -2.82 -12.30 -11.00
N PHE A 79 -3.06 -13.45 -10.39
CA PHE A 79 -2.26 -14.12 -9.39
C PHE A 79 -0.76 -13.80 -9.62
N VAL A 80 -0.19 -12.85 -8.87
CA VAL A 80 1.26 -12.74 -8.69
C VAL A 80 1.65 -13.52 -7.44
N GLY A 81 1.31 -14.81 -7.47
CA GLY A 81 1.94 -15.81 -6.63
C GLY A 81 3.40 -15.90 -7.06
N GLY A 82 4.24 -15.06 -6.45
CA GLY A 82 5.69 -15.15 -6.61
C GLY A 82 6.23 -16.44 -6.02
N MET A 83 6.37 -17.43 -6.89
CA MET A 83 7.47 -18.42 -6.96
C MET A 83 7.55 -19.52 -5.88
N PRO A 84 8.26 -20.64 -6.11
CA PRO A 84 9.30 -20.92 -7.14
C PRO A 84 8.87 -21.77 -8.34
#